data_AF-A0A354DE34-F1
#
_entry.id   AF-A0A354DE34-F1
#
_cell.length_a   1.000
_cell.length_b   1.000
_cell.length_c   1.000
_cell.angle_alpha   90.00
_cell.angle_beta   90.00
_cell.angle_gamma   90.00
#
_symmetry.space_group_name_H-M   'P 1'
#
loop_
_entity.id
_entity.type
_entity.pdbx_description
1 polymer ?
#
loop_
_entity_poly.entity_id
_entity_poly.type
_entity_poly.pdbx_seq_one_letter_code
_entity_poly.pdbx_strand_id
1 'polypeptide(L)'
;ATQSWGIAGANFAGMALAIIALKGLERRKKLELNHSPILVLLAVLLSRTAIDYVSGKMTAYNLLMNGVEGILAMILTFIFIQSIPIITSRRIHHKWRTEEIICLIILLASILTGTVGWSIKDISIENILSRYLVLLFAAVGGGTIGASVGIITGMVLSLSNLASVYQISLLGFSGLLGGLLKEGRRWSVAFGFLIGSSILTVYAGEQREMIQSFIETLCAVFLFLITPRKLKGEIAKYIPGTSENSETHHQYLMHMRELTVSKMEQFSKLFVKLSESFLFHDNEEKIKQGGQVEEFISLVSKQSCMRCWKKDQCWERDLDKTYASFSEMINRIEKNGDLAEEDLPVDFRRKCVKQELVRRNINQEHEQWYNQLRLKRQIYESKRLVAAQLAGISRVIHNFSDEVNKEGTHHFEQEQQIVFLLEGLGLSIRNIDILNLEEGAVDIEISQPSFYGREECEK
;
A
#
# COMPACT_ATOMS: atom_id res chain seq x y z
N ALA A 1 43.40 -10.12 -39.43
CA ALA A 1 43.12 -11.45 -38.84
C ALA A 1 43.76 -11.62 -37.46
N THR A 2 45.08 -11.44 -37.29
CA THR A 2 45.80 -11.66 -36.01
C THR A 2 45.37 -10.77 -34.83
N GLN A 3 44.91 -9.54 -35.10
CA GLN A 3 44.42 -8.61 -34.06
C GLN A 3 43.06 -9.04 -33.46
N SER A 4 42.22 -9.71 -34.25
CA SER A 4 40.91 -10.24 -33.81
C SER A 4 41.04 -11.44 -32.87
N TRP A 5 42.05 -12.30 -33.09
CA TRP A 5 42.31 -13.46 -32.23
C TRP A 5 42.84 -13.06 -30.85
N GLY A 6 43.66 -12.00 -30.76
CA GLY A 6 44.13 -11.47 -29.48
C GLY A 6 43.01 -10.86 -28.62
N ILE A 7 42.07 -10.14 -29.26
CA ILE A 7 40.91 -9.55 -28.57
C ILE A 7 39.93 -10.63 -28.13
N ALA A 8 39.65 -11.61 -28.99
CA ALA A 8 38.79 -12.75 -28.65
C ALA A 8 39.37 -13.59 -27.51
N GLY A 9 40.68 -13.87 -27.55
CA GLY A 9 41.40 -14.58 -26.48
C GLY A 9 41.36 -13.82 -25.16
N ALA A 10 41.46 -12.48 -25.19
CA ALA A 10 41.36 -11.64 -23.99
C ALA A 10 39.98 -11.64 -23.37
N ASN A 11 38.95 -11.54 -24.19
CA ASN A 11 37.57 -11.63 -23.69
C ASN A 11 37.28 -13.02 -23.11
N PHE A 12 37.76 -14.10 -23.74
CA PHE A 12 37.57 -15.46 -23.24
C PHE A 12 38.31 -15.72 -21.93
N ALA A 13 39.57 -15.27 -21.83
CA ALA A 13 40.36 -15.37 -20.61
C ALA A 13 39.77 -14.52 -19.47
N GLY A 14 39.28 -13.30 -19.78
CA GLY A 14 38.59 -12.43 -18.84
C GLY A 14 37.27 -13.03 -18.32
N MET A 15 36.46 -13.62 -19.20
CA MET A 15 35.24 -14.35 -18.81
C MET A 15 35.55 -15.57 -17.94
N ALA A 16 36.58 -16.36 -18.29
CA ALA A 16 36.99 -17.51 -17.49
C ALA A 16 37.47 -17.10 -16.09
N LEU A 17 38.29 -16.05 -15.99
CA LEU A 17 38.75 -15.49 -14.71
C LEU A 17 37.59 -14.94 -13.88
N ALA A 18 36.64 -14.22 -14.50
CA ALA A 18 35.46 -13.70 -13.82
C ALA A 18 34.58 -14.85 -13.27
N ILE A 19 34.35 -15.91 -14.06
CA ILE A 19 33.58 -17.08 -13.63
C ILE A 19 34.28 -17.82 -12.48
N ILE A 20 35.61 -18.00 -12.55
CA ILE A 20 36.39 -18.64 -11.49
C ILE A 20 36.36 -17.80 -10.21
N ALA A 21 36.50 -16.48 -10.32
CA ALA A 21 36.42 -15.56 -9.19
C ALA A 21 35.03 -15.57 -8.54
N LEU A 22 33.96 -15.52 -9.33
CA LEU A 22 32.57 -15.59 -8.86
C LEU A 22 32.27 -16.94 -8.18
N LYS A 23 32.68 -18.05 -8.79
CA LYS A 23 32.47 -19.41 -8.24
C LYS A 23 33.31 -19.66 -6.98
N GLY A 24 34.49 -19.04 -6.89
CA GLY A 24 35.36 -19.07 -5.70
C GLY A 24 34.78 -18.26 -4.53
N LEU A 25 34.16 -17.12 -4.81
CA LEU A 25 33.50 -16.29 -3.79
C LEU A 25 32.13 -16.83 -3.36
N GLU A 26 31.36 -17.44 -4.27
CA GLU A 26 30.08 -18.10 -3.96
C GLU A 26 30.27 -19.26 -2.97
N ARG A 27 31.35 -20.03 -3.13
CA ARG A 27 31.78 -21.07 -2.17
C ARG A 27 32.05 -20.51 -0.77
N ARG A 28 32.34 -19.22 -0.62
CA ARG A 28 32.59 -18.56 0.68
C ARG A 28 31.35 -17.92 1.31
N LYS A 29 30.14 -18.09 0.74
CA LYS A 29 28.85 -17.57 1.28
C LYS A 29 28.86 -16.07 1.65
N LYS A 30 29.69 -15.25 1.02
CA LYS A 30 29.76 -13.79 1.22
C LYS A 30 29.59 -13.05 -0.10
N LEU A 31 28.41 -13.12 -0.69
CA LEU A 31 28.07 -12.19 -1.76
C LEU A 31 26.73 -11.54 -1.49
N GLU A 32 26.79 -10.29 -1.07
CA GLU A 32 25.80 -9.33 -1.52
C GLU A 32 26.13 -8.96 -2.97
N LEU A 33 25.12 -8.88 -3.84
CA LEU A 33 25.27 -8.55 -5.28
C LEU A 33 26.12 -7.28 -5.51
N ASN A 34 26.25 -6.42 -4.50
CA ASN A 34 26.91 -5.13 -4.51
C ASN A 34 28.42 -5.17 -4.82
N HIS A 35 29.12 -6.30 -4.59
CA HIS A 35 30.57 -6.41 -4.86
C HIS A 35 30.93 -6.87 -6.29
N SER A 36 29.94 -7.26 -7.09
CA SER A 36 30.15 -7.83 -8.42
C SER A 36 30.81 -6.86 -9.44
N PRO A 37 30.52 -5.53 -9.45
CA PRO A 37 31.18 -4.59 -10.38
C PRO A 37 32.69 -4.50 -10.18
N ILE A 38 33.15 -4.53 -8.93
CA ILE A 38 34.57 -4.45 -8.57
C ILE A 38 35.31 -5.72 -9.04
N LEU A 39 34.65 -6.88 -8.97
CA LEU A 39 35.21 -8.13 -9.47
C LEU A 39 35.37 -8.12 -10.99
N VAL A 40 34.40 -7.57 -11.72
CA VAL A 40 34.48 -7.43 -13.18
C VAL A 40 35.62 -6.48 -13.57
N LEU A 41 35.79 -5.35 -12.87
CA LEU A 41 36.90 -4.43 -13.10
C LEU A 41 38.25 -5.15 -12.99
N LEU A 42 38.45 -5.89 -11.90
CA LEU A 42 39.70 -6.62 -11.67
C LEU A 42 39.91 -7.72 -12.71
N ALA A 43 38.86 -8.45 -13.09
CA ALA A 43 38.95 -9.51 -14.09
C ALA A 43 39.32 -8.98 -15.49
N VAL A 44 38.70 -7.88 -15.93
CA VAL A 44 39.01 -7.23 -17.22
C VAL A 44 40.42 -6.67 -17.20
N LEU A 45 40.80 -5.96 -16.13
CA LEU A 45 42.11 -5.32 -16.03
C LEU A 45 43.24 -6.36 -15.99
N LEU A 46 43.10 -7.44 -15.22
CA LEU A 46 44.09 -8.51 -15.13
C LEU A 46 44.19 -9.32 -16.42
N SER A 47 43.07 -9.65 -17.07
CA SER A 47 43.08 -10.44 -18.31
C SER A 47 43.71 -9.68 -19.47
N ARG A 48 43.36 -8.39 -19.65
CA ARG A 48 43.91 -7.54 -20.71
C ARG A 48 45.39 -7.26 -20.50
N THR A 49 45.80 -6.88 -19.28
CA THR A 49 47.22 -6.62 -18.97
C THR A 49 48.08 -7.87 -19.12
N ALA A 50 47.58 -9.05 -18.74
CA ALA A 50 48.30 -10.31 -18.94
C ALA A 50 48.53 -10.63 -20.42
N ILE A 51 47.56 -10.36 -21.29
CA ILE A 51 47.68 -10.64 -22.72
C ILE A 51 48.53 -9.61 -23.44
N ASP A 52 48.45 -8.34 -23.06
CA ASP A 52 49.35 -7.31 -23.59
C ASP A 52 50.80 -7.56 -23.14
N TYR A 53 51.00 -8.13 -21.95
CA TYR A 53 52.30 -8.59 -21.47
C TYR A 53 52.83 -9.77 -22.29
N VAL A 54 52.02 -10.82 -22.50
CA VAL A 54 52.40 -12.02 -23.28
C VAL A 54 52.62 -11.69 -24.77
N SER A 55 51.85 -10.75 -25.32
CA SER A 55 51.99 -10.32 -26.72
C SER A 55 53.09 -9.27 -26.94
N GLY A 56 53.80 -8.86 -25.88
CA GLY A 56 54.90 -7.89 -25.96
C GLY A 56 54.47 -6.46 -26.33
N LYS A 57 53.18 -6.12 -26.16
CA LYS A 57 52.57 -4.83 -26.53
C LYS A 57 52.34 -3.92 -25.31
N MET A 58 53.12 -4.09 -24.25
CA MET A 58 53.05 -3.25 -23.06
C MET A 58 53.56 -1.84 -23.35
N THR A 59 52.63 -0.93 -23.62
CA THR A 59 52.88 0.51 -23.73
C THR A 59 52.05 1.23 -22.68
N ALA A 60 52.50 2.42 -22.24
CA ALA A 60 51.73 3.25 -21.30
C ALA A 60 50.33 3.58 -21.83
N TYR A 61 50.19 3.73 -23.16
CA TYR A 61 48.91 3.95 -23.83
C TYR A 61 47.97 2.74 -23.69
N ASN A 62 48.45 1.52 -23.95
CA ASN A 62 47.63 0.31 -23.82
C ASN A 62 47.21 0.07 -22.36
N LEU A 63 48.08 0.37 -21.40
CA LEU A 63 47.74 0.29 -19.98
C LEU A 63 46.63 1.28 -19.59
N LEU A 64 46.70 2.51 -20.09
CA LEU A 64 45.66 3.52 -19.88
C LEU A 64 44.33 3.10 -20.52
N MET A 65 44.37 2.61 -21.76
CA MET A 65 43.18 2.13 -22.47
C MET A 65 42.52 0.94 -21.76
N ASN A 66 43.33 -0.02 -21.27
CA ASN A 66 42.83 -1.14 -20.47
C ASN A 66 42.17 -0.68 -19.16
N GLY A 67 42.69 0.39 -18.54
CA GLY A 67 42.08 1.02 -17.37
C GLY A 67 40.70 1.61 -17.69
N VAL A 68 40.59 2.34 -18.81
CA VAL A 68 39.31 2.89 -19.29
C VAL A 68 38.30 1.78 -19.57
N GLU A 69 38.72 0.71 -20.27
CA GLU A 69 37.87 -0.45 -20.56
C GLU A 69 37.36 -1.14 -19.27
N GLY A 70 38.23 -1.30 -18.27
CA GLY A 70 37.87 -1.85 -16.96
C GLY A 70 36.86 -0.98 -16.19
N ILE A 71 37.03 0.34 -16.21
CA ILE A 71 36.09 1.29 -15.58
C ILE A 71 34.73 1.25 -16.28
N LEU A 72 34.70 1.24 -17.61
CA LEU A 72 33.45 1.12 -18.38
C LEU A 72 32.74 -0.21 -18.09
N ALA A 73 33.47 -1.31 -18.03
CA ALA A 73 32.92 -2.63 -17.69
C ALA A 73 32.34 -2.66 -16.26
N MET A 74 32.97 -1.97 -15.30
CA MET A 74 32.46 -1.81 -13.94
C MET A 74 31.13 -1.04 -13.93
N ILE A 75 31.09 0.12 -14.60
CA ILE A 75 29.89 0.97 -14.66
C ILE A 75 28.72 0.20 -15.30
N LEU A 76 28.97 -0.48 -16.43
CA LEU A 76 27.97 -1.32 -17.09
C LEU A 76 27.46 -2.44 -16.18
N THR A 77 28.36 -3.12 -15.48
CA THR A 77 27.98 -4.20 -14.54
C THR A 77 27.11 -3.66 -13.40
N PHE A 78 27.43 -2.49 -12.85
CA PHE A 78 26.62 -1.83 -11.84
C PHE A 78 25.21 -1.51 -12.36
N ILE A 79 25.11 -0.97 -13.58
CA ILE A 79 23.82 -0.69 -14.23
C ILE A 79 23.00 -1.96 -14.45
N PHE A 80 23.62 -3.07 -14.88
CA PHE A 80 22.94 -4.35 -15.04
C PHE A 80 22.40 -4.89 -13.72
N ILE A 81 23.18 -4.81 -12.63
CA ILE A 81 22.75 -5.25 -11.30
C ILE A 81 21.55 -4.46 -10.80
N GLN A 82 21.51 -3.16 -11.06
CA GLN A 82 20.38 -2.31 -10.69
C GLN A 82 19.15 -2.56 -11.58
N SER A 83 19.37 -2.89 -12.86
CA SER A 83 18.30 -3.03 -13.84
C SER A 83 17.66 -4.43 -13.89
N ILE A 84 18.40 -5.50 -13.62
CA ILE A 84 17.89 -6.89 -13.66
C ILE A 84 16.73 -7.13 -12.66
N PRO A 85 16.78 -6.65 -11.41
CA PRO A 85 15.67 -6.77 -10.47
C PRO A 85 14.39 -6.09 -10.97
N ILE A 86 14.50 -5.00 -11.74
CA ILE A 86 13.35 -4.28 -12.30
C ILE A 86 12.63 -5.14 -13.35
N ILE A 87 13.37 -5.92 -14.14
CA ILE A 87 12.82 -6.79 -15.19
C ILE A 87 12.33 -8.14 -14.60
N THR A 88 13.01 -8.65 -13.58
CA THR A 88 12.82 -10.02 -13.06
C THR A 88 11.87 -10.07 -11.85
N SER A 89 11.87 -9.04 -11.01
CA SER A 89 11.04 -8.99 -9.81
C SER A 89 9.66 -8.43 -10.17
N ARG A 90 8.66 -9.30 -10.25
CA ARG A 90 7.23 -8.92 -10.30
C ARG A 90 6.77 -8.32 -8.96
N ARG A 91 7.40 -7.26 -8.46
CA ARG A 91 6.83 -6.46 -7.38
C ARG A 91 5.80 -5.52 -7.99
N ILE A 92 4.54 -5.94 -7.90
CA ILE A 92 3.38 -5.37 -8.60
C ILE A 92 3.10 -3.89 -8.25
N HIS A 93 3.78 -3.28 -7.28
CA HIS A 93 3.43 -1.94 -6.78
C HIS A 93 4.62 -1.01 -6.43
N HIS A 94 5.79 -1.16 -7.06
CA HIS A 94 6.89 -0.20 -6.83
C HIS A 94 6.88 0.92 -7.88
N LYS A 95 6.71 2.17 -7.45
CA LYS A 95 6.97 3.36 -8.29
C LYS A 95 8.46 3.36 -8.64
N TRP A 96 8.80 3.43 -9.91
CA TRP A 96 10.21 3.51 -10.31
C TRP A 96 10.76 4.88 -9.95
N ARG A 97 11.94 4.90 -9.34
CA ARG A 97 12.68 6.15 -9.14
C ARG A 97 13.19 6.65 -10.50
N THR A 98 13.36 7.96 -10.64
CA THR A 98 13.92 8.56 -11.86
C THR A 98 15.28 7.93 -12.22
N GLU A 99 16.08 7.58 -11.21
CA GLU A 99 17.36 6.87 -11.35
C GLU A 99 17.20 5.48 -11.99
N GLU A 100 16.18 4.72 -11.60
CA GLU A 100 15.90 3.38 -12.12
C GLU A 100 15.47 3.42 -13.59
N ILE A 101 14.72 4.45 -13.98
CA ILE A 101 14.35 4.71 -15.38
C ILE A 101 15.61 5.02 -16.21
N ILE A 102 16.49 5.88 -15.70
CA ILE A 102 17.75 6.22 -16.37
C ILE A 102 18.61 4.96 -16.54
N CYS A 103 18.76 4.13 -15.51
CA CYS A 103 19.50 2.87 -15.59
C CYS A 103 18.90 1.91 -16.64
N LEU A 104 17.58 1.78 -16.69
CA LEU A 104 16.91 0.96 -17.69
C LEU A 104 17.16 1.47 -19.12
N ILE A 105 17.12 2.80 -19.33
CA ILE A 105 17.39 3.40 -20.63
C ILE A 105 18.83 3.12 -21.06
N ILE A 106 19.80 3.29 -20.15
CA ILE A 106 21.21 3.00 -20.45
C ILE A 106 21.39 1.52 -20.80
N LEU A 107 20.72 0.61 -20.08
CA LEU A 107 20.73 -0.82 -20.39
C LEU A 107 20.18 -1.09 -21.79
N LEU A 108 19.02 -0.53 -22.14
CA LEU A 108 18.44 -0.72 -23.48
C LEU A 108 19.34 -0.14 -24.57
N ALA A 109 19.89 1.06 -24.37
CA ALA A 109 20.83 1.68 -25.29
C ALA A 109 22.12 0.82 -25.47
N SER A 110 22.60 0.18 -24.40
CA SER A 110 23.76 -0.73 -24.43
C SER A 110 23.45 -2.06 -25.15
N ILE A 111 22.19 -2.50 -25.15
CA ILE A 111 21.77 -3.63 -25.98
C ILE A 111 21.73 -3.21 -27.45
N LEU A 112 21.28 -1.97 -27.73
CA LEU A 112 21.21 -1.44 -29.08
C LEU A 112 22.59 -1.25 -29.72
N THR A 113 23.64 -0.94 -28.96
CA THR A 113 25.02 -0.90 -29.51
C THR A 113 25.47 -2.26 -30.06
N GLY A 114 24.88 -3.37 -29.60
CA GLY A 114 25.11 -4.69 -30.19
C GLY A 114 24.59 -4.85 -31.63
N THR A 115 23.73 -3.94 -32.09
CA THR A 115 23.24 -3.88 -33.48
C THR A 115 24.08 -2.99 -34.38
N VAL A 116 25.16 -2.40 -33.85
CA VAL A 116 26.05 -1.52 -34.62
C VAL A 116 26.72 -2.29 -35.75
N GLY A 117 26.68 -1.70 -36.95
CA GLY A 117 27.19 -2.31 -38.18
C GLY A 117 26.17 -3.17 -38.93
N TRP A 118 24.96 -3.36 -38.40
CA TRP A 118 23.87 -3.99 -39.15
C TRP A 118 23.25 -2.99 -40.11
N SER A 119 23.47 -3.20 -41.42
CA SER A 119 22.87 -2.39 -42.48
C SER A 119 22.12 -3.26 -43.49
N ILE A 120 20.96 -2.77 -43.95
CA ILE A 120 20.22 -3.38 -45.06
C ILE A 120 20.13 -2.32 -46.16
N LYS A 121 20.78 -2.56 -47.31
CA LYS A 121 20.77 -1.63 -48.47
C LYS A 121 21.06 -0.17 -48.06
N ASP A 122 22.17 0.04 -47.34
CA ASP A 122 22.59 1.33 -46.80
C ASP A 122 21.69 1.95 -45.72
N ILE A 123 20.74 1.20 -45.13
CA ILE A 123 19.91 1.67 -44.00
C ILE A 123 20.42 1.04 -42.71
N SER A 124 20.75 1.86 -41.71
CA SER A 124 21.30 1.38 -40.44
C SER A 124 20.19 0.96 -39.47
N ILE A 125 20.22 -0.31 -39.05
CA ILE A 125 19.23 -0.87 -38.12
C ILE A 125 19.34 -0.23 -36.73
N GLU A 126 20.56 0.11 -36.31
CA GLU A 126 20.84 0.81 -35.05
C GLU A 126 20.06 2.15 -34.96
N ASN A 127 19.99 2.89 -36.08
CA ASN A 127 19.34 4.20 -36.15
C ASN A 127 17.81 4.06 -36.11
N ILE A 128 17.26 3.03 -36.74
CA ILE A 128 15.83 2.74 -36.69
C ILE A 128 15.41 2.38 -35.26
N LEU A 129 16.14 1.48 -34.61
CA LEU A 129 15.81 0.99 -33.27
C LEU A 129 15.97 2.07 -32.20
N SER A 130 17.04 2.87 -32.26
CA SER A 130 17.26 3.99 -31.34
C SER A 130 16.17 5.06 -31.48
N ARG A 131 15.81 5.45 -32.71
CA ARG A 131 14.68 6.38 -32.96
C ARG A 131 13.36 5.81 -32.47
N TYR A 132 13.10 4.53 -32.70
CA TYR A 132 11.90 3.85 -32.21
C TYR A 132 11.83 3.84 -30.67
N LEU A 133 12.95 3.57 -30.00
CA LEU A 133 13.04 3.59 -28.54
C LEU A 133 12.72 4.99 -28.00
N VAL A 134 13.33 6.04 -28.56
CA VAL A 134 13.08 7.43 -28.15
C VAL A 134 11.61 7.80 -28.38
N LEU A 135 11.04 7.46 -29.54
CA LEU A 135 9.62 7.65 -29.86
C LEU A 135 8.69 7.00 -28.83
N LEU A 136 9.02 5.79 -28.39
CA LEU A 136 8.24 5.05 -27.40
C LEU A 136 8.21 5.80 -26.07
N PHE A 137 9.38 6.20 -25.55
CA PHE A 137 9.47 6.90 -24.27
C PHE A 137 8.95 8.34 -24.36
N ALA A 138 9.13 9.04 -25.47
CA ALA A 138 8.56 10.37 -25.70
C ALA A 138 7.02 10.33 -25.68
N ALA A 139 6.42 9.28 -26.25
CA ALA A 139 4.97 9.12 -26.26
C ALA A 139 4.37 8.85 -24.88
N VAL A 140 5.12 8.23 -23.97
CA VAL A 140 4.65 7.89 -22.63
C VAL A 140 5.06 8.96 -21.61
N GLY A 141 6.32 9.37 -21.60
CA GLY A 141 6.91 10.27 -20.63
C GLY A 141 6.92 11.76 -21.04
N GLY A 142 6.48 12.10 -22.25
CA GLY A 142 6.45 13.49 -22.73
C GLY A 142 7.83 14.01 -23.14
N GLY A 143 7.94 15.33 -23.32
CA GLY A 143 9.12 15.99 -23.90
C GLY A 143 10.40 15.81 -23.09
N THR A 144 10.33 15.93 -21.76
CA THR A 144 11.51 15.83 -20.87
C THR A 144 12.12 14.44 -20.91
N ILE A 145 11.30 13.39 -20.74
CA ILE A 145 11.75 12.00 -20.81
C ILE A 145 12.20 11.66 -22.23
N GLY A 146 11.48 12.09 -23.27
CA GLY A 146 11.88 11.90 -24.66
C GLY A 146 13.26 12.49 -24.97
N ALA A 147 13.53 13.71 -24.51
CA ALA A 147 14.83 14.37 -24.68
C ALA A 147 15.96 13.65 -23.92
N SER A 148 15.74 13.31 -22.64
CA SER A 148 16.74 12.60 -21.84
C SER A 148 17.07 11.23 -22.43
N VAL A 149 16.07 10.46 -22.86
CA VAL A 149 16.25 9.17 -23.52
C VAL A 149 17.03 9.34 -24.82
N GLY A 150 16.70 10.36 -25.61
CA GLY A 150 17.41 10.67 -26.85
C GLY A 150 18.89 10.99 -26.65
N ILE A 151 19.20 11.86 -25.68
CA ILE A 151 20.58 12.25 -25.35
C ILE A 151 21.37 11.04 -24.83
N ILE A 152 20.82 10.27 -23.89
CA ILE A 152 21.48 9.09 -23.32
C ILE A 152 21.74 8.05 -24.41
N THR A 153 20.73 7.76 -25.24
CA THR A 153 20.86 6.77 -26.32
C THR A 153 21.89 7.20 -27.35
N GLY A 154 21.87 8.48 -27.77
CA GLY A 154 22.87 9.01 -28.69
C GLY A 154 24.28 9.02 -28.09
N MET A 155 24.43 9.31 -26.80
CA MET A 155 25.72 9.30 -26.12
C MET A 155 26.30 7.88 -26.09
N VAL A 156 25.48 6.89 -25.75
CA VAL A 156 25.88 5.47 -25.73
C VAL A 156 26.26 4.98 -27.13
N LEU A 157 25.53 5.38 -28.18
CA LEU A 157 25.88 5.03 -29.56
C LEU A 157 27.19 5.71 -30.04
N SER A 158 27.43 6.96 -29.63
CA SER A 158 28.65 7.70 -29.99
C SER A 158 29.94 7.06 -29.46
N LEU A 159 29.86 6.26 -28.39
CA LEU A 159 30.99 5.49 -27.88
C LEU A 159 31.42 4.37 -28.84
N SER A 160 30.50 3.86 -29.66
CA SER A 160 30.79 2.81 -30.63
C SER A 160 31.26 3.35 -31.98
N ASN A 161 30.80 4.55 -32.36
CA ASN A 161 31.16 5.19 -33.61
C ASN A 161 31.25 6.71 -33.44
N LEU A 162 32.46 7.26 -33.63
CA LEU A 162 32.72 8.70 -33.56
C LEU A 162 31.95 9.50 -34.61
N ALA A 163 31.55 8.88 -35.74
CA ALA A 163 30.69 9.50 -36.74
C ALA A 163 29.25 9.72 -36.23
N SER A 164 28.86 9.07 -35.14
CA SER A 164 27.50 9.14 -34.58
C SER A 164 27.32 10.24 -33.52
N VAL A 165 28.31 11.10 -33.29
CA VAL A 165 28.20 12.20 -32.29
C VAL A 165 27.03 13.14 -32.57
N TYR A 166 26.74 13.38 -33.86
CA TYR A 166 25.56 14.17 -34.27
C TYR A 166 24.22 13.55 -33.82
N GLN A 167 24.16 12.22 -33.63
CA GLN A 167 22.95 11.53 -33.20
C GLN A 167 22.49 11.94 -31.80
N ILE A 168 23.38 12.42 -30.94
CA ILE A 168 23.05 12.94 -29.61
C ILE A 168 22.03 14.08 -29.74
N SER A 169 22.36 15.05 -30.58
CA SER A 169 21.50 16.21 -30.81
C SER A 169 20.24 15.82 -31.59
N LEU A 170 20.36 14.95 -32.60
CA LEU A 170 19.21 14.50 -33.42
C LEU A 170 18.17 13.80 -32.54
N LEU A 171 18.58 12.78 -31.79
CA LEU A 171 17.67 11.99 -30.96
C LEU A 171 17.12 12.81 -29.79
N GLY A 172 17.95 13.64 -29.14
CA GLY A 172 17.51 14.51 -28.06
C GLY A 172 16.45 15.53 -28.51
N PHE A 173 16.69 16.22 -29.62
CA PHE A 173 15.78 17.24 -30.13
C PHE A 173 14.49 16.65 -30.72
N SER A 174 14.60 15.57 -31.51
CA SER A 174 13.42 14.86 -32.03
C SER A 174 12.58 14.22 -30.92
N GLY A 175 13.22 13.69 -29.87
CA GLY A 175 12.56 13.18 -28.67
C GLY A 175 11.81 14.27 -27.91
N LEU A 176 12.40 15.47 -27.78
CA LEU A 176 11.75 16.63 -27.17
C LEU A 176 10.49 17.04 -27.94
N LEU A 177 10.61 17.28 -29.25
CA LEU A 177 9.49 17.74 -30.08
C LEU A 177 8.39 16.69 -30.20
N GLY A 178 8.75 15.42 -30.36
CA GLY A 178 7.78 14.32 -30.32
C GLY A 178 7.06 14.26 -28.97
N GLY A 179 7.78 14.42 -27.86
CA GLY A 179 7.22 14.35 -26.52
C GLY A 179 6.39 15.57 -26.11
N LEU A 180 6.69 16.77 -26.62
CA LEU A 180 5.85 17.97 -26.41
C LEU A 180 4.47 17.81 -27.06
N LEU A 181 4.41 17.10 -28.19
CA LEU A 181 3.15 16.80 -28.89
C LEU A 181 2.45 15.52 -28.40
N LYS A 182 2.77 15.04 -27.20
CA LYS A 182 2.15 13.86 -26.58
C LYS A 182 0.62 13.97 -26.46
N GLU A 183 0.11 15.17 -26.17
CA GLU A 183 -1.31 15.43 -25.99
C GLU A 183 -2.12 15.19 -27.28
N GLY A 184 -1.51 15.38 -28.45
CA GLY A 184 -2.13 15.15 -29.75
C GLY A 184 -2.27 13.68 -30.18
N ARG A 185 -2.12 12.73 -29.26
CA ARG A 185 -2.13 11.27 -29.52
C ARG A 185 -0.94 10.82 -30.39
N ARG A 186 -0.97 9.55 -30.81
CA ARG A 186 0.14 8.85 -31.49
C ARG A 186 0.63 9.54 -32.77
N TRP A 187 -0.28 10.13 -33.54
CA TRP A 187 0.06 10.77 -34.79
C TRP A 187 0.83 12.07 -34.57
N SER A 188 0.47 12.86 -33.56
CA SER A 188 1.17 14.11 -33.24
C SER A 188 2.57 13.86 -32.70
N VAL A 189 2.77 12.82 -31.88
CA VAL A 189 4.11 12.41 -31.43
C VAL A 189 5.00 11.99 -32.61
N ALA A 190 4.46 11.16 -33.52
CA ALA A 190 5.18 10.74 -34.71
C ALA A 190 5.54 11.92 -35.62
N PHE A 191 4.62 12.86 -35.79
CA PHE A 191 4.82 14.06 -36.59
C PHE A 191 5.85 15.01 -35.96
N GLY A 192 5.79 15.23 -34.64
CA GLY A 192 6.78 16.02 -33.92
C GLY A 192 8.19 15.44 -34.01
N PHE A 193 8.30 14.11 -33.91
CA PHE A 193 9.59 13.42 -34.07
C PHE A 193 10.12 13.53 -35.51
N LEU A 194 9.26 13.38 -36.52
CA LEU A 194 9.62 13.58 -37.93
C LEU A 194 10.13 15.01 -38.18
N ILE A 195 9.40 16.02 -37.70
CA ILE A 195 9.80 17.42 -37.81
C ILE A 195 11.15 17.65 -37.13
N GLY A 196 11.31 17.19 -35.88
CA GLY A 196 12.54 17.38 -35.14
C GLY A 196 13.75 16.72 -35.80
N SER A 197 13.59 15.49 -36.29
CA SER A 197 14.64 14.81 -37.04
C SER A 197 14.96 15.50 -38.37
N SER A 198 13.96 16.06 -39.06
CA SER A 198 14.11 16.74 -40.35
C SER A 198 14.82 18.09 -40.21
N ILE A 199 14.44 18.90 -39.22
CA ILE A 199 15.09 20.19 -38.94
C ILE A 199 16.59 19.98 -38.68
N LEU A 200 16.92 19.01 -37.84
CA LEU A 200 18.31 18.81 -37.46
C LEU A 200 19.14 18.19 -38.57
N THR A 201 18.55 17.33 -39.42
CA THR A 201 19.28 16.69 -40.54
C THR A 201 19.61 17.66 -41.65
N VAL A 202 18.73 18.63 -41.92
CA VAL A 202 19.00 19.71 -42.87
C VAL A 202 20.20 20.56 -42.44
N TYR A 203 20.41 20.73 -41.13
CA TYR A 203 21.50 21.53 -40.59
C TYR A 203 22.87 20.84 -40.60
N ALA A 204 22.91 19.50 -40.67
CA ALA A 204 24.12 18.74 -40.36
C ALA A 204 24.61 17.79 -41.47
N GLY A 205 23.76 17.43 -42.44
CA GLY A 205 24.07 16.34 -43.38
C GLY A 205 24.31 16.78 -44.83
N GLU A 206 25.07 15.97 -45.56
CA GLU A 206 25.11 15.99 -47.03
C GLU A 206 23.83 15.39 -47.63
N GLN A 207 23.52 15.71 -48.90
CA GLN A 207 22.25 15.34 -49.55
C GLN A 207 21.92 13.83 -49.51
N ARG A 208 22.95 12.96 -49.52
CA ARG A 208 22.77 11.50 -49.44
C ARG A 208 22.41 11.01 -48.03
N GLU A 209 23.03 11.57 -47.00
CA GLU A 209 22.77 11.22 -45.60
C GLU A 209 21.39 11.70 -45.14
N MET A 210 20.92 12.82 -45.69
CA MET A 210 19.58 13.35 -45.43
C MET A 210 18.49 12.36 -45.86
N ILE A 211 18.59 11.80 -47.06
CA ILE A 211 17.60 10.84 -47.58
C ILE A 211 17.61 9.55 -46.76
N GLN A 212 18.79 9.04 -46.43
CA GLN A 212 18.94 7.84 -45.60
C GLN A 212 18.32 8.05 -44.21
N SER A 213 18.66 9.16 -43.55
CA SER A 213 18.12 9.49 -42.24
C SER A 213 16.61 9.68 -42.28
N PHE A 214 16.05 10.27 -43.34
CA PHE A 214 14.60 10.40 -43.47
C PHE A 214 13.90 9.03 -43.54
N ILE A 215 14.45 8.09 -44.33
CA ILE A 215 13.93 6.72 -44.43
C ILE A 215 14.03 6.00 -43.08
N GLU A 216 15.15 6.14 -42.37
CA GLU A 216 15.33 5.56 -41.03
C GLU A 216 14.29 6.08 -40.03
N THR A 217 14.00 7.39 -40.02
CA THR A 217 12.93 7.93 -39.17
C THR A 217 11.57 7.39 -39.58
N LEU A 218 11.28 7.28 -40.88
CA LEU A 218 10.00 6.81 -41.37
C LEU A 218 9.75 5.34 -40.95
N CYS A 219 10.78 4.50 -41.04
CA CYS A 219 10.75 3.13 -40.54
C CYS A 219 10.49 3.07 -39.04
N ALA A 220 11.16 3.91 -38.23
CA ALA A 220 10.96 3.97 -36.79
C ALA A 220 9.53 4.40 -36.42
N VAL A 221 8.98 5.40 -37.13
CA VAL A 221 7.60 5.86 -36.96
C VAL A 221 6.60 4.77 -37.33
N PHE A 222 6.83 4.06 -38.43
CA PHE A 222 5.97 2.96 -38.86
C PHE A 222 5.91 1.85 -37.80
N LEU A 223 7.07 1.45 -37.26
CA LEU A 223 7.14 0.52 -36.13
C LEU A 223 6.34 1.02 -34.93
N PHE A 224 6.50 2.29 -34.56
CA PHE A 224 5.80 2.92 -33.42
C PHE A 224 4.27 2.99 -33.58
N LEU A 225 3.78 3.15 -34.81
CA LEU A 225 2.34 3.16 -35.09
C LEU A 225 1.73 1.77 -34.99
N ILE A 226 2.45 0.74 -35.43
CA ILE A 226 2.06 -0.67 -35.31
C ILE A 226 2.05 -1.12 -33.84
N THR A 227 2.91 -0.56 -32.99
CA THR A 227 3.00 -0.94 -31.58
C THR A 227 1.63 -0.84 -30.86
N PRO A 228 1.13 -1.94 -30.25
CA PRO A 228 -0.20 -1.99 -29.66
C PRO A 228 -0.35 -1.02 -28.47
N ARG A 229 -1.58 -0.52 -28.23
CA ARG A 229 -1.87 0.43 -27.14
C ARG A 229 -1.56 -0.13 -25.75
N LYS A 230 -1.71 -1.44 -25.58
CA LYS A 230 -1.42 -2.15 -24.33
C LYS A 230 0.02 -1.98 -23.86
N LEU A 231 1.00 -2.00 -24.77
CA LEU A 231 2.41 -1.83 -24.40
C LEU A 231 2.70 -0.42 -23.85
N LYS A 232 2.04 0.60 -24.39
CA LYS A 232 2.20 1.99 -23.92
C LYS A 232 1.58 2.20 -22.54
N GLY A 233 0.39 1.63 -22.29
CA GLY A 233 -0.27 1.70 -20.99
C GLY A 233 0.50 0.95 -19.90
N GLU A 234 1.05 -0.23 -20.20
CA GLU A 234 1.92 -0.94 -19.25
C GLU A 234 3.17 -0.13 -18.89
N ILE A 235 3.81 0.52 -19.87
CA ILE A 235 4.98 1.38 -19.61
C ILE A 235 4.59 2.66 -18.87
N ALA A 236 3.39 3.21 -19.14
CA ALA A 236 2.88 4.42 -18.49
C ALA A 236 2.65 4.25 -16.99
N LYS A 237 2.25 3.05 -16.55
CA LYS A 237 2.07 2.71 -15.12
C LYS A 237 3.36 2.80 -14.30
N TYR A 238 4.52 2.62 -14.92
CA TYR A 238 5.82 2.63 -14.24
C TYR A 238 6.54 3.98 -14.31
N ILE A 239 6.10 4.90 -15.17
CA ILE A 239 6.72 6.22 -15.33
C ILE A 239 6.01 7.25 -14.43
N PRO A 240 6.70 7.88 -13.47
CA PRO A 240 6.11 8.91 -12.61
C PRO A 240 5.74 10.15 -13.43
N GLY A 241 4.57 10.72 -13.16
CA GLY A 241 4.06 11.93 -13.84
C GLY A 241 3.16 11.66 -15.06
N THR A 242 2.74 10.41 -15.32
CA THR A 242 1.70 10.09 -16.30
C THR A 242 0.30 10.18 -15.66
N SER A 243 -0.72 10.60 -16.44
CA SER A 243 -2.12 10.71 -16.00
C SER A 243 -2.71 9.36 -15.51
N GLU A 244 -2.21 8.25 -16.04
CA GLU A 244 -2.62 6.89 -15.67
C GLU A 244 -2.12 6.51 -14.25
N ASN A 245 -0.99 7.08 -13.80
CA ASN A 245 -0.44 6.90 -12.46
C ASN A 245 -1.16 7.75 -11.39
N SER A 246 -1.72 8.92 -11.77
CA SER A 246 -2.55 9.73 -10.85
C SER A 246 -3.95 9.12 -10.64
N GLU A 247 -4.60 8.62 -11.69
CA GLU A 247 -5.91 7.94 -11.58
C GLU A 247 -5.83 6.68 -10.71
N THR A 248 -4.77 5.88 -10.86
CA THR A 248 -4.56 4.67 -10.05
C THR A 248 -4.36 5.00 -8.57
N HIS A 249 -3.75 6.16 -8.26
CA HIS A 249 -3.49 6.57 -6.89
C HIS A 249 -4.76 7.04 -6.17
N HIS A 250 -5.61 7.78 -6.87
CA HIS A 250 -6.88 8.27 -6.33
C HIS A 250 -7.86 7.12 -6.08
N GLN A 251 -7.94 6.15 -7.01
CA GLN A 251 -8.74 4.94 -6.82
C GLN A 251 -8.26 4.10 -5.61
N TYR A 252 -6.96 4.05 -5.36
CA TYR A 252 -6.41 3.36 -4.19
C TYR A 252 -6.82 4.02 -2.86
N LEU A 253 -6.77 5.35 -2.78
CA LEU A 253 -7.19 6.10 -1.58
C LEU A 253 -8.68 5.93 -1.31
N MET A 254 -9.52 5.98 -2.35
CA MET A 254 -10.95 5.71 -2.24
C MET A 254 -11.23 4.29 -1.73
N HIS A 255 -10.53 3.29 -2.29
CA HIS A 255 -10.69 1.91 -1.85
C HIS A 255 -10.25 1.70 -0.39
N MET A 256 -9.14 2.32 0.03
CA MET A 256 -8.70 2.25 1.43
C MET A 256 -9.71 2.90 2.40
N ARG A 257 -10.32 4.01 2.01
CA ARG A 257 -11.35 4.70 2.80
C ARG A 257 -12.59 3.82 2.94
N GLU A 258 -13.08 3.24 1.85
CA GLU A 258 -14.25 2.34 1.85
C GLU A 258 -14.01 1.10 2.72
N LEU A 259 -12.82 0.48 2.62
CA LEU A 259 -12.42 -0.62 3.50
C LEU A 259 -12.42 -0.22 4.98
N THR A 260 -11.96 0.99 5.29
CA THR A 260 -11.90 1.51 6.67
C THR A 260 -13.29 1.74 7.24
N VAL A 261 -14.19 2.39 6.48
CA VAL A 261 -15.59 2.61 6.87
C VAL A 261 -16.30 1.27 7.09
N SER A 262 -16.13 0.31 6.18
CA SER A 262 -16.72 -1.03 6.30
C SER A 262 -16.25 -1.76 7.57
N LYS A 263 -14.97 -1.62 7.94
CA LYS A 263 -14.43 -2.19 9.18
C LYS A 263 -14.99 -1.52 10.42
N MET A 264 -15.13 -0.20 10.43
CA MET A 264 -15.73 0.53 11.55
C MET A 264 -17.19 0.15 11.76
N GLU A 265 -17.99 0.00 10.70
CA GLU A 265 -19.35 -0.53 10.80
C GLU A 265 -19.41 -1.94 11.38
N GLN A 266 -18.49 -2.83 10.97
CA GLN A 266 -18.39 -4.19 11.50
C GLN A 266 -18.14 -4.15 13.02
N PHE A 267 -17.22 -3.30 13.48
CA PHE A 267 -16.97 -3.12 14.91
C PHE A 267 -18.19 -2.58 15.64
N SER A 268 -18.86 -1.55 15.10
CA SER A 268 -20.08 -1.00 15.68
C SER A 268 -21.14 -2.10 15.89
N LYS A 269 -21.41 -2.92 14.86
CA LYS A 269 -22.34 -4.06 14.91
C LYS A 269 -21.95 -5.11 15.95
N LEU A 270 -20.65 -5.41 16.08
CA LEU A 270 -20.15 -6.34 17.10
C LEU A 270 -20.38 -5.81 18.52
N PHE A 271 -20.14 -4.52 18.76
CA PHE A 271 -20.38 -3.90 20.06
C PHE A 271 -21.86 -3.85 20.43
N VAL A 272 -22.78 -3.63 19.46
CA VAL A 272 -24.22 -3.77 19.71
C VAL A 272 -24.55 -5.19 20.16
N LYS A 273 -24.14 -6.21 19.41
CA LYS A 273 -24.42 -7.61 19.76
C LYS A 273 -23.86 -8.01 21.14
N LEU A 274 -22.67 -7.53 21.49
CA LEU A 274 -22.11 -7.73 22.82
C LEU A 274 -22.98 -7.07 23.90
N SER A 275 -23.40 -5.83 23.69
CA SER A 275 -24.30 -5.13 24.62
C SER A 275 -25.63 -5.87 24.83
N GLU A 276 -26.22 -6.40 23.74
CA GLU A 276 -27.46 -7.18 23.78
C GLU A 276 -27.28 -8.49 24.55
N SER A 277 -26.15 -9.18 24.39
CA SER A 277 -25.85 -10.42 25.12
C SER A 277 -25.82 -10.23 26.64
N PHE A 278 -25.28 -9.10 27.11
CA PHE A 278 -25.28 -8.73 28.54
C PHE A 278 -26.69 -8.38 29.06
N LEU A 279 -27.57 -7.83 28.21
CA LEU A 279 -28.95 -7.51 28.55
C LEU A 279 -29.90 -8.71 28.47
N PHE A 280 -29.62 -9.72 27.64
CA PHE A 280 -30.49 -10.89 27.52
C PHE A 280 -30.55 -11.70 28.83
N HIS A 281 -29.43 -11.74 29.56
CA HIS A 281 -29.34 -12.36 30.89
C HIS A 281 -30.08 -11.56 31.98
N ASP A 282 -30.38 -10.29 31.75
CA ASP A 282 -31.04 -9.39 32.71
C ASP A 282 -32.49 -9.83 32.99
N ASN A 283 -33.23 -10.18 31.92
CA ASN A 283 -34.63 -10.57 32.00
C ASN A 283 -34.83 -11.96 32.65
N GLU A 284 -33.94 -12.92 32.38
CA GLU A 284 -34.02 -14.24 33.00
C GLU A 284 -33.70 -14.21 34.51
N GLU A 285 -32.78 -13.35 34.96
CA GLU A 285 -32.42 -13.24 36.37
C GLU A 285 -33.48 -12.52 37.21
N LYS A 286 -34.19 -11.51 36.66
CA LYS A 286 -35.34 -10.89 37.35
C LYS A 286 -36.46 -11.88 37.64
N ILE A 287 -36.75 -12.77 36.68
CA ILE A 287 -37.74 -13.85 36.86
C ILE A 287 -37.28 -14.82 37.96
N LYS A 288 -35.97 -15.09 38.06
CA LYS A 288 -35.40 -15.94 39.12
C LYS A 288 -35.39 -15.30 40.51
N GLN A 289 -35.50 -13.97 40.67
CA GLN A 289 -35.56 -13.34 41.99
C GLN A 289 -36.81 -13.76 42.79
N GLY A 290 -37.95 -13.97 42.11
CA GLY A 290 -39.16 -14.49 42.77
C GLY A 290 -39.00 -15.91 43.34
N GLY A 291 -38.22 -16.77 42.66
CA GLY A 291 -37.93 -18.14 43.11
C GLY A 291 -36.90 -18.25 44.25
N GLN A 292 -36.14 -17.19 44.53
CA GLN A 292 -35.09 -17.22 45.57
C GLN A 292 -35.66 -17.19 47.00
N VAL A 293 -36.81 -16.54 47.19
CA VAL A 293 -37.53 -16.56 48.47
C VAL A 293 -38.12 -17.95 48.71
N GLU A 294 -38.66 -18.57 47.68
CA GLU A 294 -39.21 -19.93 47.74
C GLU A 294 -38.11 -20.97 48.01
N GLU A 295 -36.93 -20.82 47.40
CA GLU A 295 -35.75 -21.63 47.66
C GLU A 295 -35.28 -21.52 49.12
N PHE A 296 -35.28 -20.30 49.68
CA PHE A 296 -34.95 -20.08 51.10
C PHE A 296 -35.96 -20.75 52.03
N ILE A 297 -37.26 -20.60 51.77
CA ILE A 297 -38.32 -21.24 52.55
C ILE A 297 -38.21 -22.78 52.46
N SER A 298 -37.90 -23.32 51.29
CA SER A 298 -37.63 -24.75 51.06
C SER A 298 -36.41 -25.25 51.85
N LEU A 299 -35.32 -24.46 51.92
CA LEU A 299 -34.13 -24.81 52.69
C LEU A 299 -34.43 -24.89 54.19
N VAL A 300 -35.03 -23.84 54.74
CA VAL A 300 -35.35 -23.76 56.17
C VAL A 300 -36.39 -24.81 56.56
N SER A 301 -37.40 -25.07 55.70
CA SER A 301 -38.40 -26.10 55.95
C SER A 301 -37.83 -27.52 55.90
N LYS A 302 -36.84 -27.80 55.05
CA LYS A 302 -36.12 -29.08 55.02
C LYS A 302 -35.35 -29.35 56.31
N GLN A 303 -34.65 -28.34 56.82
CA GLN A 303 -33.87 -28.45 58.06
C GLN A 303 -34.76 -28.52 59.31
N SER A 304 -35.91 -27.81 59.31
CA SER A 304 -36.70 -27.58 60.53
C SER A 304 -38.00 -28.40 60.60
N CYS A 305 -38.70 -28.55 59.46
CA CYS A 305 -40.08 -29.04 59.40
C CYS A 305 -40.21 -30.50 58.92
N MET A 306 -39.29 -31.01 58.09
CA MET A 306 -39.42 -32.36 57.50
C MET A 306 -39.40 -33.51 58.51
N ARG A 307 -38.75 -33.32 59.67
CA ARG A 307 -38.74 -34.26 60.80
C ARG A 307 -39.75 -33.88 61.89
N CYS A 308 -40.79 -33.11 61.55
CA CYS A 308 -41.84 -32.70 62.48
C CYS A 308 -43.09 -33.55 62.25
N TRP A 309 -43.72 -34.02 63.33
CA TRP A 309 -44.95 -34.81 63.26
C TRP A 309 -46.18 -34.01 62.77
N LYS A 310 -46.11 -32.68 62.78
CA LYS A 310 -47.15 -31.79 62.22
C LYS A 310 -46.89 -31.36 60.77
N LYS A 311 -45.93 -31.96 60.08
CA LYS A 311 -45.54 -31.57 58.71
C LYS A 311 -46.75 -31.53 57.76
N ASP A 312 -47.55 -32.59 57.72
CA ASP A 312 -48.66 -32.73 56.77
C ASP A 312 -49.76 -31.67 57.04
N GLN A 313 -49.94 -31.29 58.30
CA GLN A 313 -50.85 -30.20 58.64
C GLN A 313 -50.34 -28.85 58.13
N CYS A 314 -49.06 -28.53 58.33
CA CYS A 314 -48.49 -27.23 57.93
C CYS A 314 -48.27 -27.11 56.42
N TRP A 315 -47.81 -28.16 55.76
CA TRP A 315 -47.34 -28.13 54.36
C TRP A 315 -48.28 -28.80 53.36
N GLU A 316 -49.31 -29.55 53.77
CA GLU A 316 -50.35 -30.05 52.85
C GLU A 316 -51.71 -29.36 53.06
N ARG A 317 -52.13 -29.15 54.32
CA ARG A 317 -53.45 -28.56 54.62
C ARG A 317 -53.47 -27.04 54.76
N ASP A 318 -52.46 -26.47 55.42
CA ASP A 318 -52.36 -25.03 55.69
C ASP A 318 -51.16 -24.38 54.95
N LEU A 319 -50.86 -24.84 53.72
CA LEU A 319 -49.68 -24.40 52.96
C LEU A 319 -49.61 -22.88 52.80
N ASP A 320 -50.69 -22.22 52.35
CA ASP A 320 -50.69 -20.77 52.09
C ASP A 320 -50.43 -19.95 53.37
N LYS A 321 -51.01 -20.37 54.49
CA LYS A 321 -50.83 -19.68 55.78
C LYS A 321 -49.42 -19.88 56.34
N THR A 322 -48.87 -21.07 56.15
CA THR A 322 -47.49 -21.37 56.55
C THR A 322 -46.52 -20.55 55.70
N TYR A 323 -46.72 -20.52 54.38
CA TYR A 323 -45.91 -19.73 53.45
C TYR A 323 -45.95 -18.24 53.80
N ALA A 324 -47.15 -17.67 54.01
CA ALA A 324 -47.31 -16.28 54.42
C ALA A 324 -46.59 -15.95 55.75
N SER A 325 -46.64 -16.87 56.72
CA SER A 325 -45.93 -16.71 57.99
C SER A 325 -44.40 -16.70 57.80
N PHE A 326 -43.88 -17.57 56.93
CA PHE A 326 -42.46 -17.60 56.57
C PHE A 326 -42.03 -16.35 55.80
N SER A 327 -42.80 -15.89 54.81
CA SER A 327 -42.53 -14.65 54.09
C SER A 327 -42.57 -13.43 55.02
N GLU A 328 -43.47 -13.40 56.00
CA GLU A 328 -43.51 -12.34 57.00
C GLU A 328 -42.28 -12.36 57.90
N MET A 329 -41.81 -13.54 58.34
CA MET A 329 -40.56 -13.68 59.10
C MET A 329 -39.35 -13.20 58.28
N ILE A 330 -39.28 -13.53 56.99
CA ILE A 330 -38.22 -13.07 56.07
C ILE A 330 -38.23 -11.54 55.94
N ASN A 331 -39.40 -10.92 55.76
CA ASN A 331 -39.52 -9.46 55.70
C ASN A 331 -39.14 -8.76 57.01
N ARG A 332 -39.33 -9.43 58.17
CA ARG A 332 -38.96 -8.89 59.48
C ARG A 332 -37.45 -8.97 59.72
N ILE A 333 -36.80 -10.07 59.35
CA ILE A 333 -35.34 -10.20 59.48
C ILE A 333 -34.60 -9.27 58.50
N GLU A 334 -35.15 -8.98 57.33
CA GLU A 334 -34.58 -7.98 56.41
C GLU A 334 -34.55 -6.56 57.01
N LYS A 335 -35.50 -6.23 57.88
CA LYS A 335 -35.58 -4.91 58.53
C LYS A 335 -34.75 -4.80 59.80
N ASN A 336 -34.76 -5.85 60.62
CA ASN A 336 -34.18 -5.82 61.97
C ASN A 336 -32.79 -6.50 62.05
N GLY A 337 -32.37 -7.22 61.01
CA GLY A 337 -31.09 -7.94 60.94
C GLY A 337 -31.06 -9.28 61.68
N ASP A 338 -31.85 -9.42 62.75
CA ASP A 338 -32.03 -10.66 63.52
C ASP A 338 -33.51 -10.87 63.85
N LEU A 339 -33.95 -12.12 63.95
CA LEU A 339 -35.33 -12.46 64.31
C LEU A 339 -35.42 -12.75 65.82
N ALA A 340 -35.96 -11.80 66.58
CA ALA A 340 -36.24 -11.98 68.00
C ALA A 340 -37.51 -12.84 68.23
N GLU A 341 -37.68 -13.37 69.44
CA GLU A 341 -38.87 -14.18 69.76
C GLU A 341 -40.17 -13.35 69.67
N GLU A 342 -40.09 -12.06 69.96
CA GLU A 342 -41.16 -11.07 69.86
C GLU A 342 -41.61 -10.84 68.40
N ASP A 343 -40.68 -10.98 67.45
CA ASP A 343 -40.87 -10.76 66.02
C ASP A 343 -41.53 -11.93 65.30
N LEU A 344 -41.78 -13.05 65.96
CA LEU A 344 -42.53 -14.17 65.38
C LEU A 344 -44.02 -13.83 65.27
N PRO A 345 -44.69 -14.12 64.13
CA PRO A 345 -46.13 -13.95 64.00
C PRO A 345 -46.89 -14.69 65.11
N VAL A 346 -47.90 -14.04 65.70
CA VAL A 346 -48.65 -14.57 66.87
C VAL A 346 -49.27 -15.94 66.55
N ASP A 347 -49.79 -16.10 65.34
CA ASP A 347 -50.36 -17.37 64.87
C ASP A 347 -49.31 -18.46 64.68
N PHE A 348 -48.09 -18.10 64.26
CA PHE A 348 -46.98 -19.04 64.10
C PHE A 348 -46.50 -19.56 65.45
N ARG A 349 -46.35 -18.68 66.46
CA ARG A 349 -45.97 -19.07 67.83
C ARG A 349 -46.96 -20.05 68.47
N ARG A 350 -48.25 -19.88 68.20
CA ARG A 350 -49.31 -20.77 68.74
C ARG A 350 -49.39 -22.12 68.02
N LYS A 351 -49.06 -22.16 66.72
CA LYS A 351 -49.23 -23.36 65.87
C LYS A 351 -47.97 -24.22 65.78
N CYS A 352 -46.78 -23.60 65.80
CA CYS A 352 -45.51 -24.29 65.58
C CYS A 352 -44.94 -24.89 66.87
N VAL A 353 -44.74 -26.22 66.87
CA VAL A 353 -44.14 -26.95 68.03
C VAL A 353 -42.62 -26.75 68.11
N LYS A 354 -41.97 -26.37 67.00
CA LYS A 354 -40.51 -26.19 66.89
C LYS A 354 -40.14 -24.73 66.58
N GLN A 355 -40.86 -23.76 67.16
CA GLN A 355 -40.68 -22.34 66.87
C GLN A 355 -39.23 -21.85 67.03
N GLU A 356 -38.56 -22.27 68.10
CA GLU A 356 -37.18 -21.85 68.41
C GLU A 356 -36.15 -22.44 67.43
N LEU A 357 -36.40 -23.67 66.95
CA LEU A 357 -35.54 -24.31 65.94
C LEU A 357 -35.68 -23.62 64.58
N VAL A 358 -36.92 -23.28 64.18
CA VAL A 358 -37.17 -22.55 62.93
C VAL A 358 -36.53 -21.16 62.98
N ARG A 359 -36.72 -20.41 64.08
CA ARG A 359 -36.13 -19.09 64.30
C ARG A 359 -34.59 -19.14 64.17
N ARG A 360 -33.95 -20.08 64.86
CA ARG A 360 -32.49 -20.25 64.82
C ARG A 360 -31.99 -20.55 63.40
N ASN A 361 -32.65 -21.46 62.68
CA ASN A 361 -32.24 -21.82 61.33
C ASN A 361 -32.46 -20.66 60.34
N ILE A 362 -33.53 -19.87 60.50
CA ILE A 362 -33.72 -18.64 59.72
C ILE A 362 -32.56 -17.66 59.97
N ASN A 363 -32.22 -17.39 61.23
CA ASN A 363 -31.16 -16.42 61.56
C ASN A 363 -29.78 -16.89 61.08
N GLN A 364 -29.49 -18.19 61.15
CA GLN A 364 -28.22 -18.76 60.67
C GLN A 364 -28.08 -18.72 59.14
N GLU A 365 -29.14 -19.08 58.41
CA GLU A 365 -29.09 -19.16 56.95
C GLU A 365 -29.29 -17.79 56.27
N HIS A 366 -29.94 -16.85 56.96
CA HIS A 366 -30.27 -15.53 56.40
C HIS A 366 -29.02 -14.74 55.98
N GLU A 367 -27.96 -14.70 56.80
CA GLU A 367 -26.77 -13.91 56.47
C GLU A 367 -26.10 -14.42 55.18
N GLN A 368 -26.01 -15.74 55.01
CA GLN A 368 -25.43 -16.35 53.82
C GLN A 368 -26.31 -16.10 52.58
N TRP A 369 -27.62 -16.29 52.71
CA TRP A 369 -28.57 -16.06 51.64
C TRP A 369 -28.61 -14.57 51.20
N TYR A 370 -28.64 -13.64 52.15
CA TYR A 370 -28.66 -12.21 51.88
C TYR A 370 -27.37 -11.74 51.19
N ASN A 371 -26.21 -12.22 51.63
CA ASN A 371 -24.93 -11.91 50.98
C ASN A 371 -24.88 -12.44 49.53
N GLN A 372 -25.38 -13.65 49.27
CA GLN A 372 -25.49 -14.20 47.92
C GLN A 372 -26.43 -13.37 47.03
N LEU A 373 -27.58 -12.96 47.56
CA LEU A 373 -28.54 -12.11 46.85
C LEU A 373 -27.92 -10.75 46.49
N ARG A 374 -27.19 -10.13 47.44
CA ARG A 374 -26.48 -8.86 47.23
C ARG A 374 -25.39 -8.98 46.16
N LEU A 375 -24.56 -10.03 46.22
CA LEU A 375 -23.52 -10.29 45.22
C LEU A 375 -24.10 -10.48 43.82
N LYS A 376 -25.19 -11.25 43.71
CA LYS A 376 -25.93 -11.42 42.43
C LYS A 376 -26.42 -10.07 41.90
N ARG A 377 -27.03 -9.24 42.76
CA ARG A 377 -27.52 -7.90 42.39
C ARG A 377 -26.38 -6.98 41.91
N GLN A 378 -25.22 -7.00 42.57
CA GLN A 378 -24.05 -6.20 42.17
C GLN A 378 -23.48 -6.63 40.80
N ILE A 379 -23.34 -7.94 40.57
CA ILE A 379 -22.90 -8.47 39.26
C ILE A 379 -23.87 -8.04 38.16
N TYR A 380 -25.16 -8.12 38.44
CA TYR A 380 -26.21 -7.71 37.53
C TYR A 380 -26.14 -6.20 37.19
N GLU A 381 -26.03 -5.33 38.20
CA GLU A 381 -25.91 -3.89 37.98
C GLU A 381 -24.64 -3.54 37.19
N SER A 382 -23.53 -4.22 37.48
CA SER A 382 -22.28 -4.09 36.74
C SER A 382 -22.44 -4.50 35.27
N LYS A 383 -23.08 -5.64 34.98
CA LYS A 383 -23.36 -6.08 33.61
C LYS A 383 -24.22 -5.07 32.84
N ARG A 384 -25.25 -4.52 33.47
CA ARG A 384 -26.13 -3.50 32.86
C ARG A 384 -25.36 -2.23 32.52
N LEU A 385 -24.48 -1.79 33.42
CA LEU A 385 -23.61 -0.63 33.17
C LEU A 385 -22.67 -0.87 31.98
N VAL A 386 -22.01 -2.03 31.93
CA VAL A 386 -21.12 -2.39 30.82
C VAL A 386 -21.88 -2.46 29.50
N ALA A 387 -23.08 -3.05 29.48
CA ALA A 387 -23.92 -3.07 28.27
C ALA A 387 -24.24 -1.65 27.76
N ALA A 388 -24.61 -0.73 28.65
CA ALA A 388 -24.88 0.65 28.29
C ALA A 388 -23.64 1.37 27.73
N GLN A 389 -22.46 1.11 28.30
CA GLN A 389 -21.19 1.66 27.80
C GLN A 389 -20.85 1.15 26.40
N LEU A 390 -20.99 -0.15 26.15
CA LEU A 390 -20.75 -0.75 24.83
C LEU A 390 -21.71 -0.22 23.77
N ALA A 391 -22.98 -0.04 24.12
CA ALA A 391 -23.97 0.60 23.24
C ALA A 391 -23.62 2.06 22.94
N GLY A 392 -23.11 2.80 23.93
CA GLY A 392 -22.61 4.17 23.74
C GLY A 392 -21.44 4.25 22.77
N ILE A 393 -20.42 3.39 22.95
CA ILE A 393 -19.25 3.31 22.05
C ILE A 393 -19.67 2.96 20.63
N SER A 394 -20.57 1.99 20.48
CA SER A 394 -21.09 1.59 19.17
C SER A 394 -21.72 2.75 18.40
N ARG A 395 -22.50 3.62 19.07
CA ARG A 395 -23.09 4.82 18.46
C ARG A 395 -22.05 5.84 18.04
N VAL A 396 -21.03 6.09 18.87
CA VAL A 396 -19.94 7.01 18.51
C VAL A 396 -19.19 6.51 17.27
N ILE A 397 -18.88 5.22 17.21
CA ILE A 397 -18.19 4.61 16.05
C ILE A 397 -19.07 4.69 14.79
N HIS A 398 -20.39 4.46 14.92
CA HIS A 398 -21.31 4.58 13.81
C HIS A 398 -21.35 6.02 13.27
N ASN A 399 -21.52 7.01 14.14
CA ASN A 399 -21.55 8.42 13.75
C ASN A 399 -20.23 8.84 13.08
N PHE A 400 -19.09 8.40 13.62
CA PHE A 400 -17.78 8.67 13.01
C PHE A 400 -17.63 8.01 11.63
N SER A 401 -18.15 6.79 11.45
CA SER A 401 -18.14 6.12 10.15
C SER A 401 -18.98 6.89 9.12
N ASP A 402 -20.14 7.39 9.53
CA ASP A 402 -21.01 8.21 8.67
C ASP A 402 -20.36 9.55 8.31
N GLU A 403 -19.66 10.19 9.25
CA GLU A 403 -18.97 11.45 9.06
C GLU A 403 -17.80 11.31 8.07
N VAL A 404 -16.95 10.30 8.24
CA VAL A 404 -15.85 9.99 7.31
C VAL A 404 -16.35 9.70 5.89
N ASN A 405 -17.51 9.06 5.77
CA ASN A 405 -18.11 8.76 4.47
C ASN A 405 -18.74 10.02 3.82
N LYS A 406 -19.34 10.90 4.63
CA LYS A 406 -19.89 12.19 4.17
C LYS A 406 -18.80 13.17 3.72
N GLU A 407 -17.77 13.37 4.53
CA GLU A 407 -16.59 14.18 4.13
C GLU A 407 -16.02 13.65 2.81
N GLY A 408 -15.82 12.32 2.72
CA GLY A 408 -15.22 11.72 1.54
C GLY A 408 -16.02 11.89 0.24
N THR A 409 -17.34 11.96 0.30
CA THR A 409 -18.23 12.14 -0.86
C THR A 409 -18.43 13.62 -1.21
N HIS A 410 -18.61 14.49 -0.22
CA HIS A 410 -18.75 15.94 -0.43
C HIS A 410 -17.49 16.55 -1.03
N HIS A 411 -16.30 16.21 -0.51
CA HIS A 411 -15.06 16.77 -1.02
C HIS A 411 -14.82 16.41 -2.48
N PHE A 412 -15.22 15.22 -2.95
CA PHE A 412 -14.98 14.80 -4.34
C PHE A 412 -15.83 15.57 -5.37
N GLU A 413 -17.14 15.75 -5.10
CA GLU A 413 -18.00 16.51 -6.01
C GLU A 413 -17.62 18.00 -6.03
N GLN A 414 -17.28 18.54 -4.86
CA GLN A 414 -16.84 19.93 -4.73
C GLN A 414 -15.46 20.15 -5.37
N GLU A 415 -14.53 19.21 -5.24
CA GLU A 415 -13.23 19.25 -5.89
C GLU A 415 -13.37 19.27 -7.42
N GLN A 416 -14.20 18.40 -8.00
CA GLN A 416 -14.44 18.41 -9.44
C GLN A 416 -15.10 19.70 -9.93
N GLN A 417 -16.05 20.24 -9.17
CA GLN A 417 -16.69 21.52 -9.50
C GLN A 417 -15.69 22.68 -9.45
N ILE A 418 -14.84 22.72 -8.42
CA ILE A 418 -13.81 23.75 -8.24
C ILE A 418 -12.77 23.65 -9.36
N VAL A 419 -12.29 22.44 -9.68
CA VAL A 419 -11.39 22.20 -10.82
C VAL A 419 -12.02 22.69 -12.12
N PHE A 420 -13.27 22.32 -12.40
CA PHE A 420 -13.97 22.73 -13.62
C PHE A 420 -14.16 24.25 -13.72
N LEU A 421 -14.50 24.91 -12.61
CA LEU A 421 -14.65 26.37 -12.57
C LEU A 421 -13.32 27.09 -12.77
N LEU A 422 -12.25 26.61 -12.13
CA LEU A 422 -10.92 27.21 -12.26
C LEU A 422 -10.31 26.97 -13.65
N GLU A 423 -10.51 25.80 -14.25
CA GLU A 423 -10.15 25.55 -15.66
C GLU A 423 -10.97 26.42 -16.61
N GLY A 424 -12.26 26.62 -16.32
CA GLY A 424 -13.14 27.52 -17.08
C GLY A 424 -12.72 28.99 -17.02
N LEU A 425 -12.00 29.39 -15.97
CA LEU A 425 -11.38 30.71 -15.81
C LEU A 425 -10.03 30.82 -16.54
N GLY A 426 -9.54 29.74 -17.16
CA GLY A 426 -8.28 29.70 -17.90
C GLY A 426 -7.05 29.40 -17.05
N LEU A 427 -7.23 29.02 -15.78
CA LEU A 427 -6.13 28.62 -14.90
C LEU A 427 -5.77 27.16 -15.14
N SER A 428 -4.51 26.89 -15.49
CA SER A 428 -4.01 25.52 -15.64
C SER A 428 -3.58 24.97 -14.28
N ILE A 429 -4.41 24.16 -13.65
CA ILE A 429 -4.15 23.64 -12.32
C ILE A 429 -3.40 22.32 -12.42
N ARG A 430 -2.33 22.16 -11.62
CA ARG A 430 -1.55 20.91 -11.59
C ARG A 430 -2.05 19.95 -10.51
N ASN A 431 -2.43 20.49 -9.36
CA ASN A 431 -2.99 19.71 -8.25
C ASN A 431 -3.87 20.64 -7.40
N ILE A 432 -5.01 20.14 -6.95
CA ILE A 432 -5.83 20.78 -5.91
C ILE A 432 -5.84 19.81 -4.75
N ASP A 433 -5.55 20.31 -3.56
CA ASP A 433 -5.75 19.58 -2.31
C ASP A 433 -6.74 20.36 -1.46
N ILE A 434 -7.84 19.73 -1.11
CA ILE A 434 -8.91 20.36 -0.33
C ILE A 434 -8.75 19.90 1.11
N LEU A 435 -8.27 20.82 1.95
CA LEU A 435 -8.03 20.54 3.37
C LEU A 435 -9.32 20.73 4.18
N ASN A 436 -10.10 21.78 3.88
CA ASN A 436 -11.39 22.02 4.50
C ASN A 436 -12.31 22.88 3.61
N LEU A 437 -13.61 22.58 3.59
CA LEU A 437 -14.65 23.29 2.83
C LEU A 437 -15.82 23.78 3.71
N GLU A 438 -15.68 23.70 5.05
CA GLU A 438 -16.71 24.19 5.97
C GLU A 438 -16.88 25.71 5.91
N GLU A 439 -18.13 26.17 6.03
CA GLU A 439 -18.47 27.59 6.05
C GLU A 439 -17.72 28.33 7.18
N GLY A 440 -16.83 29.25 6.80
CA GLY A 440 -16.01 30.04 7.73
C GLY A 440 -14.60 29.52 8.00
N ALA A 441 -14.26 28.31 7.53
CA ALA A 441 -12.93 27.72 7.66
C ALA A 441 -12.48 27.01 6.36
N VAL A 442 -12.66 27.69 5.22
CA VAL A 442 -12.26 27.16 3.91
C VAL A 442 -10.75 27.21 3.76
N ASP A 443 -10.12 26.06 3.56
CA ASP A 443 -8.69 25.90 3.32
C ASP A 443 -8.47 24.99 2.11
N ILE A 444 -7.93 25.57 1.04
CA ILE A 444 -7.74 24.91 -0.25
C ILE A 444 -6.31 25.22 -0.72
N GLU A 445 -5.53 24.17 -0.93
CA GLU A 445 -4.16 24.29 -1.44
C GLU A 445 -4.16 24.02 -2.96
N ILE A 446 -3.82 25.05 -3.74
CA ILE A 446 -3.79 24.96 -5.20
C ILE A 446 -2.34 25.03 -5.66
N SER A 447 -1.90 23.98 -6.35
CA SER A 447 -0.60 23.93 -7.02
C SER A 447 -0.78 24.24 -8.50
N GLN A 448 -0.23 25.37 -8.95
CA GLN A 448 -0.16 25.73 -10.36
C GLN A 448 1.29 25.74 -10.88
N PRO A 449 1.55 25.35 -12.14
CA PRO A 449 2.86 25.53 -12.76
C PRO A 449 3.08 27.02 -13.01
N SER A 450 4.01 27.64 -12.29
CA SER A 450 4.23 29.08 -12.40
C SER A 450 4.76 29.47 -13.78
N PHE A 451 3.91 30.15 -14.55
CA PHE A 451 4.30 30.87 -15.76
C PHE A 451 3.70 32.27 -15.65
N TYR A 452 4.55 33.24 -15.31
CA TYR A 452 4.25 34.69 -15.21
C TYR A 452 3.44 35.19 -13.99
N GLY A 453 4.10 36.04 -13.18
CA GLY A 453 3.44 37.07 -12.36
C GLY A 453 2.83 36.62 -11.03
N ARG A 454 3.11 37.36 -9.95
CA ARG A 454 2.45 37.14 -8.63
C ARG A 454 0.95 37.45 -8.64
N GLU A 455 0.46 38.19 -9.65
CA GLU A 455 -0.93 38.66 -9.75
C GLU A 455 -1.93 37.58 -10.20
N GLU A 456 -1.47 36.48 -10.81
CA GLU A 456 -2.35 35.35 -11.17
C GLU A 456 -2.55 34.37 -10.00
N CYS A 457 -1.71 34.41 -8.97
CA CYS A 457 -1.92 33.62 -7.74
C CYS A 457 -2.86 34.31 -6.74
N GLU A 458 -3.05 35.64 -6.85
CA GLU A 458 -3.88 36.44 -5.94
C GLU A 458 -5.33 36.57 -6.43
N LYS A 459 -5.56 36.35 -7.74
CA LYS A 459 -6.90 36.23 -8.35
C LYS A 459 -7.46 34.83 -8.13
#